data_AF-A0A7V5H022-F1
#
_entry.id   AF-A0A7V5H022-F1
#
_cell.length_a   1.000
_cell.length_b   1.000
_cell.length_c   1.000
_cell.angle_alpha   90.00
_cell.angle_beta   90.00
_cell.angle_gamma   90.00
#
_symmetry.space_group_name_H-M   'P 1'
#
loop_
_entity.id
_entity.type
_entity.pdbx_description
1 polymer ?
#
loop_
_entity_poly.entity_id
_entity_poly.type
_entity_poly.pdbx_seq_one_letter_code
_entity_poly.pdbx_strand_id
1 'polypeptide(L)'
;HAVYRSWMDPSTVFSYKFTGSTKEQDYWLFDQTIFDYDNKKIIAEKFKKGVKYRSRIIYTTKKWSDGLSIFFLAREFVKSKRNIKIPTVIDVDTCYTYINFVGKKESVKISSIDYPVRTVWFNGRADWTGIYGLTGYFEGWFSDDDASIPIKAKMNVYVGSINIELIKWNRKGWVPPRG
;
A
#
# COMPACT_ATOMS: atom_id res chain seq x y z
N HIS A 1 -8.74 -1.77 -15.93
CA HIS A 1 -7.43 -2.43 -15.69
C HIS A 1 -6.47 -1.38 -15.15
N ALA A 2 -5.68 -1.70 -14.13
CA ALA A 2 -4.70 -0.79 -13.54
C ALA A 2 -3.41 -1.54 -13.21
N VAL A 3 -2.27 -0.89 -13.43
CA VAL A 3 -0.94 -1.42 -13.11
C VAL A 3 -0.18 -0.38 -12.31
N TYR A 4 0.37 -0.79 -11.17
CA TYR A 4 1.18 0.06 -10.31
C TYR A 4 2.56 -0.55 -10.14
N ARG A 5 3.59 0.29 -10.14
CA ARG A 5 4.99 -0.11 -9.90
C ARG A 5 5.61 0.88 -8.93
N SER A 6 6.38 0.35 -7.99
CA SER A 6 7.17 1.14 -7.06
C SER A 6 8.62 0.63 -7.09
N TRP A 7 9.54 1.58 -7.11
CA TRP A 7 10.96 1.36 -6.86
C TRP A 7 11.22 1.93 -5.47
N MET A 8 11.58 1.05 -4.55
CA MET A 8 11.71 1.37 -3.14
C MET A 8 13.04 0.87 -2.60
N ASP A 9 13.48 1.48 -1.51
CA ASP A 9 14.67 1.05 -0.80
C ASP A 9 14.51 -0.39 -0.27
N PRO A 10 15.59 -1.20 -0.22
CA PRO A 10 15.53 -2.56 0.33
C PRO A 10 15.00 -2.63 1.76
N SER A 11 15.16 -1.57 2.57
CA SER A 11 14.56 -1.48 3.91
C SER A 11 13.04 -1.32 3.91
N THR A 12 12.42 -1.07 2.74
CA THR A 12 10.98 -0.83 2.53
C THR A 12 10.43 0.46 3.12
N VAL A 13 11.26 1.27 3.78
CA VAL A 13 10.78 2.44 4.54
C VAL A 13 10.63 3.73 3.72
N PHE A 14 11.09 3.74 2.46
CA PHE A 14 10.90 4.86 1.53
C PHE A 14 11.01 4.44 0.06
N SER A 15 10.53 5.33 -0.82
CA SER A 15 10.47 5.13 -2.27
C SER A 15 11.47 5.99 -3.03
N TYR A 16 11.88 5.53 -4.21
CA TYR A 16 12.65 6.27 -5.22
C TYR A 16 11.78 6.70 -6.39
N LYS A 17 10.83 5.84 -6.79
CA LYS A 17 9.91 6.13 -7.90
C LYS A 17 8.60 5.37 -7.72
N PHE A 18 7.51 5.98 -8.15
CA PHE A 18 6.22 5.32 -8.35
C PHE A 18 5.72 5.60 -9.77
N THR A 19 5.09 4.60 -10.38
CA THR A 19 4.30 4.79 -11.60
C THR A 19 2.97 4.04 -11.52
N GLY A 20 1.89 4.70 -11.92
CA GLY A 20 0.57 4.10 -12.09
C GLY A 20 0.10 4.21 -13.53
N SER A 21 -0.58 3.19 -14.04
CA SER A 21 -1.21 3.21 -15.36
C SER A 21 -2.62 2.64 -15.24
N THR A 22 -3.62 3.47 -15.48
CA THR A 22 -5.04 3.08 -15.35
C THR A 22 -5.75 3.28 -16.68
N LYS A 23 -6.38 2.22 -17.19
CA LYS A 23 -7.19 2.29 -18.41
C LYS A 23 -8.57 2.84 -18.06
N GLU A 24 -8.92 4.00 -18.62
CA GLU A 24 -10.28 4.55 -18.61
C GLU A 24 -10.85 4.44 -20.01
N GLN A 25 -11.99 3.76 -20.19
CA GLN A 25 -12.70 3.62 -21.47
C GLN A 25 -11.74 3.48 -22.68
N ASP A 26 -11.44 4.60 -23.34
CA ASP A 26 -10.66 4.69 -24.57
C ASP A 26 -9.23 5.25 -24.42
N TYR A 27 -8.77 5.58 -23.21
CA TYR A 27 -7.43 6.12 -22.98
C TYR A 27 -6.77 5.62 -21.70
N TRP A 28 -5.47 5.88 -21.59
CA TRP A 28 -4.70 5.59 -20.38
C TRP A 28 -4.43 6.87 -19.61
N LEU A 29 -4.67 6.81 -18.30
CA LEU A 29 -4.10 7.70 -17.31
C LEU A 29 -2.75 7.16 -16.86
N PHE A 30 -1.79 8.06 -16.70
CA PHE A 30 -0.47 7.72 -16.19
C PHE A 30 -0.08 8.67 -15.06
N ASP A 31 0.36 8.09 -13.94
CA ASP A 31 0.79 8.78 -12.75
C ASP A 31 2.27 8.49 -12.53
N GLN A 32 3.06 9.51 -12.20
CA GLN A 32 4.48 9.35 -11.89
C GLN A 32 4.85 10.18 -10.66
N THR A 33 5.58 9.54 -9.74
CA THR A 33 6.23 10.25 -8.63
C THR A 33 7.72 9.91 -8.63
N ILE A 34 8.58 10.91 -8.66
CA ILE A 34 10.04 10.78 -8.54
C ILE A 34 10.47 11.38 -7.21
N PHE A 35 11.18 10.60 -6.40
CA PHE A 35 11.73 11.02 -5.11
C PHE A 35 13.21 11.36 -5.29
N ASP A 36 13.48 12.60 -5.70
CA ASP A 36 14.82 13.13 -5.99
C ASP A 36 15.48 13.66 -4.72
N TYR A 37 16.03 12.73 -3.94
CA TYR A 37 16.63 13.04 -2.65
C TYR A 37 17.91 13.86 -2.74
N ASP A 38 18.67 13.73 -3.83
CA ASP A 38 19.90 14.49 -4.05
C ASP A 38 19.59 15.98 -4.19
N ASN A 39 18.50 16.30 -4.90
CA ASN A 39 17.99 17.66 -5.06
C ASN A 39 16.91 18.05 -4.03
N LYS A 40 16.69 17.24 -2.99
CA LYS A 40 15.75 17.51 -1.88
C LYS A 40 14.33 17.84 -2.35
N LYS A 41 13.83 17.11 -3.34
CA LYS A 41 12.49 17.34 -3.89
C LYS A 41 11.79 16.05 -4.29
N ILE A 42 10.46 16.10 -4.32
CA ILE A 42 9.61 15.08 -4.91
C ILE A 42 8.84 15.72 -6.05
N ILE A 43 8.78 15.05 -7.20
CA ILE A 43 8.07 15.50 -8.39
C ILE A 43 6.93 14.52 -8.64
N ALA A 44 5.69 14.97 -8.46
CA ALA A 44 4.48 14.17 -8.69
C ALA A 44 3.71 14.74 -9.89
N GLU A 45 3.46 13.91 -10.89
CA GLU A 45 2.90 14.31 -12.19
C GLU A 45 1.81 13.34 -12.63
N LYS A 46 0.81 13.88 -13.33
CA LYS A 46 -0.27 13.11 -13.94
C LYS A 46 -0.43 13.46 -15.40
N PHE A 47 -0.67 12.43 -16.20
CA PHE A 47 -0.76 12.49 -17.64
C PHE A 47 -2.06 11.85 -18.11
N LYS A 48 -2.71 12.50 -19.07
CA LYS A 48 -3.92 12.01 -19.75
C LYS A 48 -3.66 12.07 -21.24
N LYS A 49 -3.80 10.93 -21.94
CA LYS A 49 -3.48 10.82 -23.37
C LYS A 49 -2.05 11.32 -23.70
N GLY A 50 -1.09 11.03 -22.82
CA GLY A 50 0.30 11.45 -22.94
C GLY A 50 0.57 12.93 -22.59
N VAL A 51 -0.47 13.74 -22.35
CA VAL A 51 -0.33 15.15 -22.00
C VAL A 51 -0.36 15.32 -20.49
N LYS A 52 0.65 15.98 -19.93
CA LYS A 52 0.69 16.32 -18.50
C LYS A 52 -0.42 17.32 -18.19
N TYR A 53 -1.30 16.97 -17.25
CA TYR A 53 -2.40 17.83 -16.82
C TYR A 53 -2.32 18.24 -15.34
N ARG A 54 -1.46 17.59 -14.56
CA ARG A 54 -1.20 17.96 -13.16
C ARG A 54 0.27 17.72 -12.82
N SER A 55 0.84 18.63 -12.04
CA SER A 55 2.22 18.55 -11.58
C SER A 55 2.34 19.24 -10.23
N ARG A 56 3.12 18.67 -9.31
CA ARG A 56 3.51 19.31 -8.06
C ARG A 56 4.95 18.96 -7.74
N ILE A 57 5.70 19.98 -7.31
CA ILE A 57 7.02 19.81 -6.72
C ILE A 57 6.89 20.03 -5.22
N ILE A 58 7.40 19.08 -4.43
CA ILE A 58 7.40 19.12 -2.98
C ILE A 58 8.86 19.17 -2.54
N TYR A 59 9.32 20.29 -1.98
CA TYR A 59 10.66 20.40 -1.43
C TYR A 59 10.72 19.73 -0.05
N THR A 60 11.66 18.82 0.14
CA THR A 60 11.77 18.05 1.39
C THR A 60 13.16 17.43 1.54
N THR A 61 13.66 17.40 2.77
CA THR A 61 14.85 16.64 3.16
C THR A 61 14.52 15.27 3.74
N LYS A 62 13.23 14.99 3.96
CA LYS A 62 12.76 13.72 4.54
C LYS A 62 12.66 12.64 3.47
N LYS A 63 12.72 11.39 3.90
CA LYS A 63 12.37 10.22 3.08
C LYS A 63 10.85 10.03 3.09
N TRP A 64 10.28 9.61 1.97
CA TRP A 64 8.83 9.47 1.78
C TRP A 64 8.50 8.15 1.07
N SER A 65 7.30 7.64 1.34
CA SER A 65 6.77 6.42 0.70
C SER A 65 5.65 6.75 -0.28
N ASP A 66 5.45 5.88 -1.27
CA ASP A 66 4.26 5.89 -2.12
C ASP A 66 3.22 4.88 -1.60
N GLY A 67 2.01 4.90 -2.17
CA GLY A 67 0.92 4.03 -1.73
C GLY A 67 1.22 2.53 -1.86
N LEU A 68 2.01 2.12 -2.86
CA LEU A 68 2.37 0.71 -3.03
C LEU A 68 3.50 0.30 -2.09
N SER A 69 4.50 1.15 -1.84
CA SER A 69 5.59 0.80 -0.92
C SER A 69 5.13 0.65 0.54
N ILE A 70 4.09 1.37 0.96
CA ILE A 70 3.45 1.16 2.28
C ILE A 70 2.96 -0.27 2.47
N PHE A 71 2.47 -0.91 1.41
CA PHE A 71 2.01 -2.29 1.48
C PHE A 71 3.15 -3.26 1.83
N PHE A 72 4.34 -3.03 1.26
CA PHE A 72 5.54 -3.83 1.56
C PHE A 72 6.13 -3.50 2.93
N LEU A 73 6.08 -2.23 3.35
CA LEU A 73 6.42 -1.83 4.71
C LEU A 73 5.53 -2.55 5.72
N ALA A 74 4.21 -2.57 5.51
CA ALA A 74 3.30 -3.27 6.41
C ALA A 74 3.63 -4.76 6.51
N ARG A 75 3.99 -5.40 5.39
CA ARG A 75 4.44 -6.79 5.35
C ARG A 75 5.70 -7.05 6.17
N GLU A 76 6.69 -6.17 6.05
CA GLU A 76 7.97 -6.27 6.76
C GLU A 76 7.78 -6.11 8.28
N PHE A 77 6.94 -5.15 8.68
CA PHE A 77 6.82 -4.75 10.08
C PHE A 77 5.64 -5.37 10.84
N VAL A 78 4.81 -6.22 10.21
CA VAL A 78 3.57 -6.74 10.83
C VAL A 78 3.78 -7.40 12.19
N LYS A 79 4.93 -8.06 12.40
CA LYS A 79 5.27 -8.78 13.64
C LYS A 79 6.01 -7.92 14.68
N SER A 80 6.26 -6.65 14.37
CA SER A 80 7.25 -5.86 15.09
C SER A 80 6.76 -5.19 16.38
N LYS A 81 5.47 -5.27 16.69
CA LYS A 81 4.88 -4.73 17.94
C LYS A 81 5.16 -3.23 18.16
N ARG A 82 5.02 -2.41 17.11
CA ARG A 82 5.32 -0.98 17.14
C ARG A 82 4.31 -0.14 16.37
N ASN A 83 4.28 1.15 16.69
CA ASN A 83 3.53 2.16 15.94
C ASN A 83 4.48 2.92 15.00
N ILE A 84 4.08 3.09 13.74
CA ILE A 84 4.87 3.80 12.73
C ILE A 84 4.03 4.93 12.13
N LYS A 85 4.64 6.12 12.03
CA LYS A 85 4.12 7.27 11.27
C LYS A 85 4.95 7.42 10.00
N ILE A 86 4.31 7.34 8.85
CA ILE A 86 4.95 7.27 7.53
C ILE A 86 4.56 8.51 6.72
N PRO A 87 5.52 9.39 6.37
CA PRO A 87 5.26 10.44 5.39
C PRO A 87 5.01 9.80 4.02
N THR A 88 3.85 10.09 3.43
CA THR A 88 3.35 9.41 2.23
C THR A 88 3.02 10.41 1.14
N VAL A 89 3.35 10.08 -0.11
CA VAL A 89 2.85 10.78 -1.29
C VAL A 89 1.78 9.93 -1.96
N ILE A 90 0.57 10.47 -2.03
CA ILE A 90 -0.55 9.86 -2.75
C ILE A 90 -1.06 10.88 -3.76
N ASP A 91 -1.35 10.41 -4.98
CA ASP A 91 -1.76 11.28 -6.07
C ASP A 91 -0.66 12.33 -6.35
N VAL A 92 -0.89 13.60 -6.01
CA VAL A 92 0.13 14.67 -6.02
C VAL A 92 0.20 15.41 -4.69
N ASP A 93 -0.31 14.81 -3.61
CA ASP A 93 -0.32 15.41 -2.28
C ASP A 93 0.51 14.62 -1.28
N THR A 94 0.84 15.29 -0.20
CA THR A 94 1.55 14.73 0.94
C THR A 94 0.61 14.53 2.10
N CYS A 95 0.69 13.36 2.72
CA CYS A 95 -0.09 13.00 3.90
C CYS A 95 0.75 12.16 4.86
N TYR A 96 0.19 11.87 6.03
CA TYR A 96 0.75 10.86 6.93
C TYR A 96 -0.12 9.61 6.95
N THR A 97 0.54 8.46 6.94
CA THR A 97 -0.09 7.17 7.20
C THR A 97 0.40 6.68 8.55
N TYR A 98 -0.51 6.24 9.42
CA TYR A 98 -0.20 5.70 10.73
C TYR A 98 -0.55 4.23 10.72
N ILE A 99 0.38 3.39 11.17
CA ILE A 99 0.17 1.96 11.27
C ILE A 99 0.53 1.50 12.67
N ASN A 100 -0.36 0.73 13.28
CA ASN A 100 -0.18 0.10 14.57
C ASN A 100 -0.03 -1.41 14.38
N PHE A 101 1.20 -1.89 14.54
CA PHE A 101 1.53 -3.30 14.53
C PHE A 101 1.42 -3.83 15.94
N VAL A 102 0.36 -4.58 16.24
CA VAL A 102 0.11 -5.10 17.60
C VAL A 102 0.75 -6.48 17.80
N GLY A 103 1.05 -7.20 16.71
CA GLY A 103 1.49 -8.60 16.78
C GLY A 103 0.39 -9.55 17.23
N LYS A 104 -0.88 -9.13 17.10
CA LYS A 104 -2.06 -9.94 17.42
C LYS A 104 -2.20 -11.06 16.40
N LYS A 105 -2.21 -12.32 16.87
CA LYS A 105 -2.41 -13.49 16.01
C LYS A 105 -3.88 -13.87 15.96
N GLU A 106 -4.38 -14.20 14.77
CA GLU A 106 -5.78 -14.58 14.55
C GLU A 106 -5.89 -15.66 13.46
N SER A 107 -6.90 -16.52 13.56
CA SER A 107 -7.25 -17.49 12.52
C SER A 107 -8.35 -16.89 11.64
N VAL A 108 -8.02 -16.64 10.37
CA VAL A 108 -8.89 -15.93 9.42
C VAL A 108 -9.34 -16.87 8.31
N LYS A 109 -10.66 -16.97 8.11
CA LYS A 109 -11.24 -17.65 6.95
C LYS A 109 -11.34 -16.69 5.77
N ILE A 110 -10.93 -17.15 4.60
CA ILE A 110 -11.10 -16.48 3.30
C ILE A 110 -11.69 -17.45 2.29
N SER A 111 -12.27 -16.93 1.22
CA SER A 111 -13.02 -17.74 0.24
C SER A 111 -12.15 -18.70 -0.57
N SER A 112 -10.86 -18.40 -0.73
CA SER A 112 -9.94 -19.20 -1.57
C SER A 112 -9.26 -20.37 -0.84
N ILE A 113 -9.50 -20.54 0.47
CA ILE A 113 -8.87 -21.56 1.31
C ILE A 113 -9.94 -22.20 2.18
N ASP A 114 -9.98 -23.53 2.22
CA ASP A 114 -10.99 -24.35 2.88
C ASP A 114 -10.82 -24.44 4.41
N TYR A 115 -9.68 -24.01 4.94
CA TYR A 115 -9.38 -23.91 6.37
C TYR A 115 -9.04 -22.48 6.82
N PRO A 116 -9.20 -22.15 8.12
CA PRO A 116 -8.72 -20.88 8.68
C PRO A 116 -7.20 -20.74 8.57
N VAL A 117 -6.73 -19.61 8.05
CA VAL A 117 -5.30 -19.29 7.95
C VAL A 117 -4.84 -18.60 9.22
N ARG A 118 -3.70 -19.02 9.77
CA ARG A 118 -3.05 -18.33 10.89
C ARG A 118 -2.42 -17.04 10.40
N THR A 119 -2.80 -15.92 11.00
CA THR A 119 -2.42 -14.58 10.54
C THR A 119 -1.94 -13.71 11.69
N VAL A 120 -1.27 -12.61 11.34
CA VAL A 120 -0.93 -11.49 12.21
C VAL A 120 -1.66 -10.25 11.72
N TRP A 121 -2.39 -9.61 12.63
CA TRP A 121 -3.23 -8.46 12.36
C TRP A 121 -2.54 -7.13 12.67
N PHE A 122 -2.89 -6.10 11.89
CA PHE A 122 -2.55 -4.71 12.14
C PHE A 122 -3.71 -3.79 11.74
N ASN A 123 -3.70 -2.58 12.26
CA ASN A 123 -4.59 -1.51 11.79
C ASN A 123 -3.83 -0.22 11.52
N GLY A 124 -4.49 0.71 10.86
CA GLY A 124 -3.93 2.01 10.60
C GLY A 124 -4.97 3.01 10.15
N ARG A 125 -4.50 4.24 9.96
CA ARG A 125 -5.27 5.33 9.38
C ARG A 125 -4.43 6.13 8.40
N ALA A 126 -5.09 6.58 7.36
CA ALA A 126 -4.54 7.44 6.34
C ALA A 126 -5.14 8.85 6.50
N ASP A 127 -4.30 9.88 6.65
CA ASP A 127 -4.74 11.28 6.65
C ASP A 127 -4.96 11.79 5.21
N TRP A 128 -5.47 10.94 4.31
CA TRP A 128 -5.75 11.26 2.91
C TRP A 128 -7.05 10.62 2.43
N THR A 129 -7.65 11.27 1.43
CA THR A 129 -8.75 10.73 0.64
C THR A 129 -8.19 10.23 -0.69
N GLY A 130 -8.33 8.94 -0.96
CA GLY A 130 -7.83 8.30 -2.17
C GLY A 130 -8.67 8.46 -3.42
N ILE A 131 -8.11 7.99 -4.55
CA ILE A 131 -8.69 7.98 -5.92
C ILE A 131 -10.05 7.25 -6.03
N TYR A 132 -10.54 6.60 -4.96
CA TYR A 132 -11.84 5.93 -4.93
C TYR A 132 -12.61 6.15 -3.62
N GLY A 133 -12.37 7.27 -2.93
CA GLY A 133 -13.02 7.55 -1.65
C GLY A 133 -12.57 6.65 -0.50
N LEU A 134 -11.42 5.99 -0.68
CA LEU A 134 -10.68 5.34 0.40
C LEU A 134 -10.32 6.44 1.40
N THR A 135 -10.92 6.39 2.58
CA THR A 135 -10.70 7.38 3.63
C THR A 135 -10.46 6.68 4.95
N GLY A 136 -9.61 7.26 5.78
CA GLY A 136 -9.53 6.93 7.19
C GLY A 136 -8.91 5.57 7.48
N TYR A 137 -9.66 4.72 8.18
CA TYR A 137 -9.17 3.52 8.84
C TYR A 137 -9.08 2.32 7.91
N PHE A 138 -8.03 1.53 8.11
CA PHE A 138 -7.84 0.25 7.44
C PHE A 138 -7.30 -0.79 8.42
N GLU A 139 -7.53 -2.05 8.08
CA GLU A 139 -7.03 -3.22 8.80
C GLU A 139 -6.47 -4.22 7.80
N GLY A 140 -5.49 -5.01 8.23
CA GLY A 140 -4.90 -6.05 7.39
C GLY A 140 -4.40 -7.24 8.18
N TRP A 141 -4.36 -8.37 7.49
CA TRP A 141 -3.91 -9.66 8.00
C TRP A 141 -2.87 -10.23 7.05
N PHE A 142 -1.67 -10.49 7.57
CA PHE A 142 -0.61 -11.22 6.88
C PHE A 142 -0.47 -12.62 7.47
N SER A 143 -0.01 -13.62 6.71
CA SER A 143 0.24 -14.96 7.24
C SER A 143 1.24 -14.95 8.40
N ASP A 144 0.99 -15.75 9.43
CA ASP A 144 1.88 -15.91 10.57
C ASP A 144 2.97 -16.97 10.28
N ASP A 145 3.79 -16.66 9.29
CA ASP A 145 4.97 -17.41 8.85
C ASP A 145 6.02 -16.43 8.28
N ASP A 146 7.21 -16.91 7.94
CA ASP A 146 8.29 -16.03 7.46
C ASP A 146 8.00 -15.35 6.13
N ALA A 147 7.01 -15.83 5.38
CA ALA A 147 6.63 -15.24 4.11
C ALA A 147 5.77 -13.97 4.28
N SER A 148 5.01 -13.86 5.37
CA SER A 148 4.09 -12.73 5.64
C SER A 148 3.26 -12.39 4.39
N ILE A 149 2.60 -13.38 3.80
CA ILE A 149 1.76 -13.18 2.62
C ILE A 149 0.48 -12.46 3.03
N PRO A 150 0.04 -11.43 2.29
CA PRO A 150 -1.24 -10.75 2.56
C PRO A 150 -2.40 -11.72 2.38
N ILE A 151 -3.22 -11.89 3.41
CA ILE A 151 -4.36 -12.81 3.44
C ILE A 151 -5.68 -12.06 3.28
N LYS A 152 -5.83 -10.96 4.02
CA LYS A 152 -7.06 -10.16 4.04
C LYS A 152 -6.75 -8.69 4.32
N ALA A 153 -7.58 -7.79 3.81
CA ALA A 153 -7.60 -6.39 4.22
C ALA A 153 -9.03 -5.86 4.29
N LYS A 154 -9.25 -4.85 5.13
CA LYS A 154 -10.48 -4.09 5.22
C LYS A 154 -10.17 -2.61 5.10
N MET A 155 -10.96 -1.89 4.31
CA MET A 155 -10.78 -0.47 4.08
C MET A 155 -12.13 0.24 4.14
N ASN A 156 -12.18 1.38 4.81
CA ASN A 156 -13.38 2.22 4.81
C ASN A 156 -13.45 3.05 3.52
N VAL A 157 -14.68 3.17 3.02
CA VAL A 157 -15.03 4.08 1.92
C VAL A 157 -16.17 4.99 2.37
N TYR A 158 -16.46 6.05 1.60
CA TYR A 158 -17.55 6.98 1.92
C TYR A 158 -18.89 6.30 2.23
N VAL A 159 -19.20 5.21 1.53
CA VAL A 159 -20.43 4.45 1.71
C VAL A 159 -20.09 2.98 2.03
N GLY A 160 -19.59 2.74 3.25
CA GLY A 160 -19.39 1.41 3.81
C GLY A 160 -17.92 0.97 3.90
N SER A 161 -17.68 -0.31 3.65
CA SER A 161 -16.34 -0.91 3.74
C SER A 161 -16.08 -1.92 2.63
N ILE A 162 -14.83 -2.00 2.20
CA ILE A 162 -14.35 -2.97 1.22
C ILE A 162 -13.60 -4.07 1.97
N ASN A 163 -13.96 -5.33 1.67
CA ASN A 163 -13.19 -6.51 2.09
C ASN A 163 -12.37 -7.01 0.90
N ILE A 164 -11.06 -7.16 1.10
CA ILE A 164 -10.13 -7.69 0.11
C ILE A 164 -9.60 -9.02 0.64
N GLU A 165 -9.69 -10.07 -0.15
CA GLU A 165 -9.19 -11.40 0.21
C GLU A 165 -8.17 -11.88 -0.84
N LEU A 166 -7.16 -12.62 -0.38
CA LEU A 166 -6.28 -13.36 -1.28
C LEU A 166 -7.12 -14.36 -2.09
N ILE A 167 -6.88 -14.42 -3.41
CA ILE A 167 -7.59 -15.34 -4.30
C ILE A 167 -6.68 -16.41 -4.91
N LYS A 168 -5.39 -16.10 -5.09
CA LYS A 168 -4.36 -16.99 -5.66
C LYS A 168 -2.96 -16.46 -5.36
N TRP A 169 -1.98 -17.36 -5.37
CA TRP A 169 -0.55 -17.04 -5.23
C TRP A 169 0.29 -17.94 -6.15
N ASN A 170 1.51 -17.50 -6.47
CA ASN A 170 2.46 -18.23 -7.29
C ASN A 170 3.81 -18.48 -6.59
N ARG A 171 3.88 -18.22 -5.27
CA ARG A 171 5.07 -18.49 -4.48
C ARG A 171 5.28 -20.01 -4.38
N LYS A 172 6.28 -20.53 -5.08
CA LYS A 172 6.62 -21.95 -5.09
C LYS A 172 6.89 -22.45 -3.66
N GLY A 173 6.32 -23.60 -3.31
CA GLY A 173 6.51 -24.25 -2.00
C GLY A 173 5.83 -23.55 -0.82
N TRP A 174 5.10 -22.45 -1.03
CA TRP A 174 4.37 -21.80 0.04
C TRP A 174 2.96 -22.38 0.19
N VAL A 175 2.66 -22.82 1.40
CA VAL A 175 1.34 -23.30 1.84
C VAL A 175 0.89 -22.38 2.98
N PRO A 176 -0.33 -21.82 2.92
CA PRO A 176 -0.86 -20.99 4.00
C PRO A 176 -0.78 -21.71 5.36
N PRO A 177 -0.26 -21.07 6.42
CA PRO A 177 -0.16 -21.71 7.72
C PRO A 177 -1.56 -21.95 8.27
N ARG A 178 -1.85 -23.18 8.70
CA ARG A 178 -3.13 -23.53 9.36
C ARG A 178 -3.21 -22.85 10.73
N GLY A 179 -4.36 -22.25 11.01
CA GLY A 179 -4.70 -21.64 12.30
C GLY A 179 -5.68 -22.45 13.10
#